data_AF-A0A9W4T8V6-F1
#
_entry.id   AF-A0A9W4T8V6-F1
#
_cell.length_a   1.000
_cell.length_b   1.000
_cell.length_c   1.000
_cell.angle_alpha   90.00
_cell.angle_beta   90.00
_cell.angle_gamma   90.00
#
_symmetry.space_group_name_H-M   'P 1'
#
loop_
_entity.id
_entity.type
_entity.pdbx_description
1 polymer ?
#
loop_
_entity_poly.entity_id
_entity_poly.type
_entity_poly.pdbx_seq_one_letter_code
_entity_poly.pdbx_strand_id
1 'polypeptide(L)' 'MQGSDFVSSYYTKLKKIARYANMGDDEFRHRFLEELSPENQMEVRHMRL' A
#
# COMPACT_ATOMS: atom_id res chain seq x y z
N MET A 1 -5.75 13.02 -13.23
CA MET A 1 -4.97 11.85 -12.77
C MET A 1 -5.72 11.30 -11.56
N GLN A 2 -6.51 10.24 -11.80
CA GLN A 2 -7.55 9.70 -10.91
C GLN A 2 -6.91 8.74 -9.89
N GLY A 3 -7.34 8.84 -8.62
CA GLY A 3 -7.06 8.03 -7.40
C GLY A 3 -6.00 6.92 -7.47
N SER A 4 -6.14 6.00 -8.41
CA SER A 4 -5.27 4.84 -8.63
C SER A 4 -3.75 5.11 -8.68
N ASP A 5 -3.32 6.17 -9.36
CA ASP A 5 -1.89 6.54 -9.44
C ASP A 5 -1.31 6.93 -8.07
N PHE A 6 -2.16 7.45 -7.19
CA PHE A 6 -1.78 7.89 -5.85
C PHE A 6 -1.55 6.71 -4.90
N VAL A 7 -2.42 5.71 -4.91
CA VAL A 7 -2.32 4.53 -4.05
C VAL A 7 -1.08 3.69 -4.41
N SER A 8 -0.80 3.50 -5.69
CA SER A 8 0.41 2.77 -6.14
C SER A 8 1.71 3.52 -5.80
N SER A 9 1.72 4.85 -5.96
CA SER A 9 2.85 5.70 -5.56
C SER A 9 3.06 5.67 -4.05
N TYR A 10 1.98 5.71 -3.27
CA TYR A 10 2.00 5.62 -1.82
C TYR A 10 2.51 4.25 -1.35
N TYR A 11 2.01 3.15 -1.92
CA TYR A 11 2.50 1.79 -1.67
C TYR A 11 4.00 1.67 -1.93
N THR A 12 4.48 2.18 -3.06
CA THR A 12 5.91 2.11 -3.43
C THR A 12 6.79 2.89 -2.45
N LYS A 13 6.33 4.06 -1.98
CA LYS A 13 7.05 4.85 -0.97
C LYS A 13 7.14 4.09 0.35
N LEU A 14 6.02 3.55 0.83
CA LEU A 14 5.99 2.82 2.08
C LEU A 14 6.81 1.51 2.00
N LYS A 15 6.77 0.80 0.87
CA LYS A 15 7.57 -0.41 0.65
C LYS A 15 9.08 -0.13 0.72
N LYS A 16 9.53 1.03 0.23
CA LYS A 16 10.94 1.44 0.38
C LYS A 16 11.30 1.66 1.84
N ILE A 17 10.44 2.33 2.61
CA ILE A 17 10.65 2.58 4.04
C ILE A 17 10.66 1.25 4.83
N ALA A 18 9.71 0.37 4.55
CA ALA A 18 9.61 -0.97 5.15
C ALA A 18 10.90 -1.79 4.92
N ARG A 19 11.47 -1.73 3.72
CA ARG A 19 12.76 -2.36 3.41
C ARG A 19 13.90 -1.81 4.27
N TYR A 20 13.99 -0.50 4.46
CA TYR A 20 15.00 0.09 5.34
C TYR A 20 14.82 -0.31 6.81
N ALA A 21 13.58 -0.56 7.23
CA ALA A 21 13.24 -1.02 8.56
C ALA A 21 13.39 -2.55 8.76
N ASN A 22 13.85 -3.31 7.75
CA ASN A 22 13.84 -4.79 7.74
C ASN A 22 12.45 -5.40 8.04
N MET A 23 11.38 -4.69 7.66
CA MET A 23 10.01 -5.18 7.79
C MET A 23 9.73 -6.21 6.70
N GLY A 24 9.13 -7.34 7.08
CA GLY A 24 8.74 -8.41 6.15
C GLY A 24 7.63 -7.97 5.20
N ASP A 25 7.61 -8.52 3.99
CA ASP A 25 6.61 -8.15 2.96
C ASP A 25 5.17 -8.45 3.42
N ASP A 26 4.94 -9.52 4.19
CA ASP A 26 3.62 -9.87 4.75
C ASP A 26 3.18 -8.90 5.85
N GLU A 27 4.10 -8.54 6.75
CA GLU A 27 3.84 -7.55 7.81
C GLU A 27 3.55 -6.17 7.20
N PHE A 28 4.34 -5.78 6.20
CA PHE A 28 4.12 -4.54 5.47
C PHE A 28 2.75 -4.54 4.77
N ARG A 29 2.37 -5.63 4.10
CA ARG A 29 1.08 -5.75 3.41
C ARG A 29 -0.08 -5.65 4.39
N HIS A 30 0.02 -6.28 5.56
CA HIS A 30 -1.01 -6.18 6.61
C HIS A 30 -1.19 -4.73 7.08
N ARG A 31 -0.10 -4.08 7.50
CA ARG A 31 -0.14 -2.69 7.99
C ARG A 31 -0.60 -1.70 6.92
N PHE A 32 -0.13 -1.88 5.69
CA PHE A 32 -0.56 -1.06 4.55
C PHE A 32 -2.08 -1.14 4.36
N LEU A 33 -2.67 -2.33 4.42
CA LEU A 33 -4.11 -2.49 4.25
C LEU A 33 -4.91 -1.91 5.42
N GLU A 34 -4.40 -1.99 6.65
CA GLU A 34 -5.05 -1.41 7.84
C GLU A 34 -5.05 0.12 7.86
N GLU A 35 -4.00 0.76 7.35
CA GLU A 35 -3.87 2.21 7.32
C GLU A 35 -4.63 2.88 6.16
N LEU A 36 -5.11 2.12 5.19
CA LEU A 36 -5.90 2.65 4.08
C LEU A 36 -7.33 2.98 4.52
N SER A 37 -7.84 4.12 4.04
CA SER A 37 -9.26 4.41 4.10
C SER A 37 -10.08 3.33 3.38
N PRO A 38 -11.35 3.10 3.77
CA PRO A 38 -12.21 2.08 3.14
C PRO A 38 -12.31 2.22 1.61
N GLU A 39 -12.32 3.44 1.10
CA GLU A 39 -12.34 3.77 -0.33
C GLU A 39 -11.07 3.25 -1.03
N ASN A 40 -9.90 3.50 -0.44
CA ASN A 40 -8.63 3.05 -0.99
C ASN A 40 -8.42 1.53 -0.81
N GLN A 41 -8.99 0.91 0.22
CA GLN A 41 -9.00 -0.55 0.35
C GLN A 41 -9.76 -1.22 -0.79
N MET A 42 -10.89 -0.63 -1.23
CA MET A 42 -11.61 -1.12 -2.40
C MET A 42 -10.77 -0.94 -3.67
N GLU A 43 -10.12 0.20 -3.87
CA GLU A 43 -9.21 0.40 -5.00
C GLU A 43 -8.07 -0.63 -5.02
N VAL A 44 -7.46 -0.93 -3.87
CA VAL A 44 -6.43 -1.97 -3.75
C VAL A 44 -6.95 -3.37 -4.05
N ARG A 45 -8.23 -3.70 -3.78
CA ARG A 45 -8.81 -4.99 -4.19
C ARG A 45 -8.95 -5.11 -5.71
N HIS A 46 -9.12 -3.98 -6.40
CA HIS A 46 -9.22 -3.95 -7.86
C HIS A 46 -7.84 -3.89 -8.54
N MET A 47 -6.82 -3.37 -7.85
CA MET A 47 -5.42 -3.47 -8.26
C MET A 47 -4.87 -4.83 -7.84
N ARG A 48 -4.52 -5.71 -8.78
CA ARG A 48 -3.83 -6.98 -8.45
C ARG A 48 -2.39 -6.72 -7.96
N LEU A 49 -2.21 -6.11 -6.78
CA LEU A 49 -0.94 -5.85 -6.09
C LEU A 49 -0.42 -7.09 -5.36
#